data_AF-A0A382HZ52-F1
#
_entry.id   AF-A0A382HZ52-F1
#
_cell.length_a   1.000
_cell.length_b   1.000
_cell.length_c   1.000
_cell.angle_alpha   90.00
_cell.angle_beta   90.00
_cell.angle_gamma   90.00
#
_symmetry.space_group_name_H-M   'P 1'
#
loop_
_entity.id
_entity.type
_entity.pdbx_description
1 polymer ?
#
loop_
_entity_poly.entity_id
_entity_poly.type
_entity_poly.pdbx_seq_one_letter_code
_entity_poly.pdbx_strand_id
1 'polypeptide(L)'
;PTVESISPTDNQSWVSISDNISVTFTEEMDTTSVTTSTSNTTCSGSFQLSSDNFSSCLQMSSSPASSNSNKTFTLDPPDNLSYSTTYKTRVTTGVKDTAGNTLNNQHETSNGFTTNGIFVISGGASNDLSNYLTSTDNGTTWTLRTLSYDKQFLGLGYGNGTFVMGGREESITLTSSDGFTWTSRTSGLTDTLNGVAYGNNTFVLVSSEGQIFTSSDAVSWDNRTNSSVAWKDYFLSKQFLEVTFGNNTFVAVGQYGVIVTSSDNGTSWDNRTSGSTTAMLEDVAFGNNTFIATGGAGIIFSSNDNGTSWDNVTLDTNLTFRGVAYGNDTFVLVGQSGTILSSSDNGTTWDNRTNSSVTSKNLYHVGYGNNVFVAVGIDGTIVTSSDNGTTWTSRTSGFSNTLYNVIYSE
;
A
#
# COMPACT_ATOMS: atom_id res chain seq x y z
N PRO A 1 -23.00 20.84 -32.02
CA PRO A 1 -21.84 20.43 -31.19
C PRO A 1 -21.34 19.01 -31.46
N THR A 2 -20.03 18.78 -31.25
CA THR A 2 -19.38 17.46 -31.20
C THR A 2 -18.37 17.40 -30.07
N VAL A 3 -18.11 16.20 -29.54
CA VAL A 3 -17.00 15.97 -28.59
C VAL A 3 -15.69 16.07 -29.36
N GLU A 4 -14.84 17.02 -28.98
CA GLU A 4 -13.52 17.24 -29.56
C GLU A 4 -12.47 16.35 -28.88
N SER A 5 -12.51 16.27 -27.54
CA SER A 5 -11.60 15.43 -26.76
C SER A 5 -12.15 15.10 -25.39
N ILE A 6 -11.61 14.04 -24.78
CA ILE A 6 -11.83 13.66 -23.38
C ILE A 6 -10.46 13.48 -22.73
N SER A 7 -10.34 13.91 -21.48
CA SER A 7 -9.18 13.69 -20.63
C SER A 7 -9.66 13.08 -19.31
N PRO A 8 -9.11 11.95 -18.83
CA PRO A 8 -8.10 11.12 -19.49
C PRO A 8 -8.56 10.52 -20.83
N THR A 9 -7.62 10.27 -21.75
CA THR A 9 -7.95 9.75 -23.09
C THR A 9 -8.30 8.26 -23.05
N ASP A 10 -9.05 7.78 -24.05
CA ASP A 10 -9.34 6.35 -24.21
C ASP A 10 -8.04 5.52 -24.32
N ASN A 11 -7.93 4.42 -23.56
CA ASN A 11 -6.74 3.59 -23.35
C ASN A 11 -5.60 4.25 -22.55
N GLN A 12 -5.81 5.41 -21.92
CA GLN A 12 -4.79 5.97 -21.03
C GLN A 12 -4.64 5.09 -19.78
N SER A 13 -3.40 4.77 -19.43
CA SER A 13 -3.04 4.10 -18.18
C SER A 13 -2.24 5.05 -17.30
N TRP A 14 -1.97 4.64 -16.06
CA TRP A 14 -1.26 5.44 -15.05
C TRP A 14 -1.91 6.78 -14.75
N VAL A 15 -3.24 6.82 -14.84
CA VAL A 15 -4.02 7.98 -14.42
C VAL A 15 -4.02 8.05 -12.89
N SER A 16 -3.75 9.23 -12.32
CA SER A 16 -3.87 9.41 -10.87
C SER A 16 -5.32 9.26 -10.45
N ILE A 17 -5.57 8.69 -9.27
CA ILE A 17 -6.91 8.61 -8.71
C ILE A 17 -7.52 9.98 -8.37
N SER A 18 -6.68 11.02 -8.33
CA SER A 18 -7.06 12.42 -8.09
C SER A 18 -7.12 13.27 -9.37
N ASP A 19 -6.89 12.68 -10.55
CA ASP A 19 -6.90 13.44 -11.80
C ASP A 19 -8.33 13.84 -12.19
N ASN A 20 -8.47 15.06 -12.68
CA ASN A 20 -9.75 15.57 -13.18
C ASN A 20 -10.18 14.83 -14.46
N ILE A 21 -11.45 14.45 -14.52
CA ILE A 21 -12.09 13.95 -15.75
C ILE A 21 -12.78 15.10 -16.46
N SER A 22 -12.49 15.34 -17.73
CA SER A 22 -13.07 16.43 -18.50
C SER A 22 -13.41 16.03 -19.94
N VAL A 23 -14.39 16.74 -20.49
CA VAL A 23 -14.76 16.70 -21.91
C VAL A 23 -14.62 18.09 -22.51
N THR A 24 -14.04 18.18 -23.71
CA THR A 24 -14.02 19.41 -24.50
C THR A 24 -14.85 19.22 -25.77
N PHE A 25 -15.71 20.21 -26.06
CA PHE A 25 -16.55 20.26 -27.25
C PHE A 25 -15.99 21.24 -28.27
N THR A 26 -16.32 21.02 -29.55
CA THR A 26 -15.86 21.87 -30.68
C THR A 26 -16.36 23.31 -30.62
N GLU A 27 -17.47 23.53 -29.91
CA GLU A 27 -18.16 24.82 -29.81
C GLU A 27 -18.71 25.04 -28.40
N GLU A 28 -19.21 26.25 -28.15
CA GLU A 28 -19.76 26.64 -26.85
C GLU A 28 -21.04 25.87 -26.53
N MET A 29 -21.13 25.35 -25.30
CA MET A 29 -22.27 24.55 -24.84
C MET A 29 -23.18 25.32 -23.88
N ASP A 30 -24.46 24.95 -23.86
CA ASP A 30 -25.38 25.33 -22.79
C ASP A 30 -24.98 24.61 -21.49
N THR A 31 -24.48 25.38 -20.52
CA THR A 31 -23.98 24.85 -19.25
C THR A 31 -25.04 24.12 -18.44
N THR A 32 -26.33 24.40 -18.64
CA THR A 32 -27.41 23.71 -17.95
C THR A 32 -27.72 22.33 -18.52
N SER A 33 -27.27 22.06 -19.76
CA SER A 33 -27.47 20.78 -20.43
C SER A 33 -26.37 19.76 -20.11
N VAL A 34 -25.21 20.21 -19.62
CA VAL A 34 -24.08 19.37 -19.22
C VAL A 34 -24.21 19.06 -17.73
N THR A 35 -24.81 17.92 -17.44
CA THR A 35 -25.17 17.46 -16.09
C THR A 35 -24.44 16.15 -15.78
N THR A 36 -24.42 15.73 -14.53
CA THR A 36 -23.73 14.50 -14.12
C THR A 36 -24.61 13.64 -13.20
N SER A 37 -24.12 12.44 -12.85
CA SER A 37 -24.86 11.52 -11.99
C SER A 37 -24.91 12.05 -10.55
N THR A 38 -26.07 11.89 -9.92
CA THR A 38 -26.31 12.33 -8.53
C THR A 38 -26.43 11.16 -7.56
N SER A 39 -26.21 9.93 -8.02
CA SER A 39 -26.18 8.72 -7.19
C SER A 39 -25.26 7.66 -7.79
N ASN A 40 -24.74 6.76 -6.95
CA ASN A 40 -23.94 5.59 -7.34
C ASN A 40 -24.80 4.41 -7.86
N THR A 41 -25.94 4.71 -8.50
CA THR A 41 -26.91 3.69 -8.95
C THR A 41 -27.12 3.81 -10.46
N THR A 42 -28.37 3.85 -10.92
CA THR A 42 -28.68 4.02 -12.35
C THR A 42 -28.08 5.31 -12.87
N CYS A 43 -27.39 5.21 -14.01
CA CYS A 43 -26.78 6.34 -14.68
C CYS A 43 -27.79 7.45 -14.99
N SER A 44 -27.48 8.66 -14.52
CA SER A 44 -28.20 9.89 -14.82
C SER A 44 -27.24 10.99 -15.27
N GLY A 45 -27.80 12.10 -15.74
CA GLY A 45 -27.01 13.22 -16.28
C GLY A 45 -26.47 12.94 -17.67
N SER A 46 -25.88 13.97 -18.28
CA SER A 46 -25.45 13.92 -19.67
C SER A 46 -23.94 13.65 -19.84
N PHE A 47 -23.14 13.85 -18.80
CA PHE A 47 -21.73 13.48 -18.71
C PHE A 47 -21.51 12.51 -17.54
N GLN A 48 -21.22 11.26 -17.88
CA GLN A 48 -21.26 10.09 -17.02
C GLN A 48 -19.87 9.45 -16.92
N LEU A 49 -19.56 8.91 -15.74
CA LEU A 49 -18.36 8.12 -15.46
C LEU A 49 -18.79 6.79 -14.83
N SER A 50 -18.22 5.67 -15.27
CA SER A 50 -18.58 4.34 -14.79
C SER A 50 -17.39 3.38 -14.82
N SER A 51 -17.26 2.53 -13.81
CA SER A 51 -16.30 1.41 -13.76
C SER A 51 -16.90 0.06 -14.16
N ASP A 52 -18.20 0.00 -14.49
CA ASP A 52 -18.94 -1.25 -14.69
C ASP A 52 -19.71 -1.30 -16.02
N ASN A 53 -19.17 -0.62 -17.04
CA ASN A 53 -19.79 -0.46 -18.36
C ASN A 53 -21.19 0.17 -18.30
N PHE A 54 -21.36 1.16 -17.42
CA PHE A 54 -22.59 1.93 -17.21
C PHE A 54 -23.78 1.09 -16.75
N SER A 55 -23.52 -0.01 -16.04
CA SER A 55 -24.54 -0.68 -15.23
C SER A 55 -24.92 0.22 -14.04
N SER A 56 -23.93 0.93 -13.50
CA SER A 56 -24.05 2.05 -12.59
C SER A 56 -23.13 3.20 -13.01
N CYS A 57 -23.39 4.40 -12.48
CA CYS A 57 -22.52 5.57 -12.67
C CYS A 57 -22.07 6.14 -11.34
N LEU A 58 -20.86 6.68 -11.32
CA LEU A 58 -20.31 7.36 -10.15
C LEU A 58 -21.06 8.67 -9.92
N GLN A 59 -21.51 8.88 -8.68
CA GLN A 59 -22.01 10.16 -8.20
C GLN A 59 -20.88 11.19 -8.21
N MET A 60 -21.19 12.42 -8.63
CA MET A 60 -20.29 13.57 -8.49
C MET A 60 -20.74 14.49 -7.34
N SER A 61 -19.80 15.23 -6.76
CA SER A 61 -20.05 16.22 -5.69
C SER A 61 -20.84 17.43 -6.16
N SER A 62 -20.66 17.81 -7.41
CA SER A 62 -21.20 19.05 -7.95
C SER A 62 -21.53 18.91 -9.44
N SER A 63 -22.23 19.91 -9.98
CA SER A 63 -22.44 20.00 -11.43
C SER A 63 -21.10 20.25 -12.13
N PRO A 64 -20.90 19.75 -13.37
CA PRO A 64 -19.61 19.89 -14.06
C PRO A 64 -19.16 21.35 -14.18
N ALA A 65 -17.93 21.63 -13.76
CA ALA A 65 -17.37 22.98 -13.84
C ALA A 65 -17.04 23.33 -15.30
N SER A 66 -17.59 24.43 -15.82
CA SER A 66 -17.32 24.88 -17.18
C SER A 66 -16.10 25.80 -17.25
N SER A 67 -15.33 25.70 -18.33
CA SER A 67 -14.17 26.53 -18.63
C SER A 67 -13.99 26.66 -20.15
N ASN A 68 -12.93 27.36 -20.59
CA ASN A 68 -12.62 27.56 -22.00
C ASN A 68 -13.81 28.10 -22.80
N SER A 69 -14.43 29.18 -22.30
CA SER A 69 -15.67 29.75 -22.86
C SER A 69 -16.79 28.71 -23.02
N ASN A 70 -17.08 27.97 -21.94
CA ASN A 70 -18.07 26.89 -21.86
C ASN A 70 -17.91 25.78 -22.91
N LYS A 71 -16.68 25.52 -23.36
CA LYS A 71 -16.36 24.38 -24.23
C LYS A 71 -15.87 23.17 -23.46
N THR A 72 -15.26 23.39 -22.30
CA THR A 72 -14.66 22.31 -21.50
C THR A 72 -15.43 22.17 -20.20
N PHE A 73 -15.83 20.94 -19.87
CA PHE A 73 -16.55 20.60 -18.65
C PHE A 73 -15.78 19.55 -17.88
N THR A 74 -15.57 19.81 -16.60
CA THR A 74 -14.80 18.94 -15.70
C THR A 74 -15.71 18.36 -14.62
N LEU A 75 -15.64 17.05 -14.42
CA LEU A 75 -16.30 16.34 -13.34
C LEU A 75 -15.55 16.55 -12.03
N ASP A 76 -16.30 16.50 -10.93
CA ASP A 76 -15.82 16.67 -9.56
C ASP A 76 -16.28 15.45 -8.73
N PRO A 77 -15.51 14.34 -8.75
CA PRO A 77 -15.80 13.17 -7.92
C PRO A 77 -15.81 13.54 -6.42
N PRO A 78 -16.71 12.95 -5.60
CA PRO A 78 -16.80 13.27 -4.17
C PRO A 78 -15.61 12.78 -3.36
N ASP A 79 -15.00 11.69 -3.80
CA ASP A 79 -13.78 11.12 -3.27
C ASP A 79 -12.86 10.78 -4.44
N ASN A 80 -11.59 10.45 -4.15
CA ASN A 80 -10.69 9.95 -5.17
C ASN A 80 -11.28 8.70 -5.86
N LEU A 81 -10.93 8.51 -7.12
CA LEU A 81 -11.23 7.27 -7.82
C LEU A 81 -10.56 6.08 -7.11
N SER A 82 -11.06 4.87 -7.34
CA SER A 82 -10.44 3.65 -6.84
C SER A 82 -9.14 3.38 -7.59
N TYR A 83 -8.13 2.84 -6.91
CA TYR A 83 -6.91 2.34 -7.54
C TYR A 83 -7.20 1.14 -8.45
N SER A 84 -6.28 0.87 -9.39
CA SER A 84 -6.30 -0.28 -10.29
C SER A 84 -7.64 -0.51 -11.02
N THR A 85 -8.37 0.56 -11.29
CA THR A 85 -9.75 0.51 -11.80
C THR A 85 -9.85 1.15 -13.18
N THR A 86 -10.52 0.48 -14.10
CA THR A 86 -10.81 1.04 -15.43
C THR A 86 -12.14 1.77 -15.41
N TYR A 87 -12.13 3.04 -15.80
CA TYR A 87 -13.31 3.89 -15.90
C TYR A 87 -13.58 4.29 -17.35
N LYS A 88 -14.85 4.19 -17.75
CA LYS A 88 -15.35 4.69 -19.03
C LYS A 88 -16.10 5.99 -18.83
N THR A 89 -15.98 6.86 -19.83
CA THR A 89 -16.74 8.11 -19.89
C THR A 89 -17.80 8.02 -20.98
N ARG A 90 -18.98 8.60 -20.70
CA ARG A 90 -20.06 8.70 -21.67
C ARG A 90 -20.63 10.11 -21.65
N VAL A 91 -20.75 10.69 -22.84
CA VAL A 91 -21.47 11.93 -23.12
C VAL A 91 -22.68 11.58 -23.94
N THR A 92 -23.86 11.80 -23.37
CA THR A 92 -25.14 11.44 -24.00
C THR A 92 -25.58 12.51 -25.02
N THR A 93 -26.58 12.19 -25.83
CA THR A 93 -27.23 13.17 -26.72
C THR A 93 -28.01 14.26 -25.99
N GLY A 94 -28.10 14.21 -24.65
CA GLY A 94 -28.78 15.22 -23.84
C GLY A 94 -28.06 16.57 -23.74
N VAL A 95 -26.76 16.64 -24.04
CA VAL A 95 -26.02 17.92 -24.08
C VAL A 95 -26.45 18.76 -25.29
N LYS A 96 -26.43 20.09 -25.13
CA LYS A 96 -26.85 21.05 -26.15
C LYS A 96 -25.85 22.19 -26.32
N ASP A 97 -25.72 22.70 -27.54
CA ASP A 97 -25.05 23.99 -27.77
C ASP A 97 -25.93 25.17 -27.34
N THR A 98 -25.41 26.40 -27.43
CA THR A 98 -26.13 27.62 -27.09
C THR A 98 -27.32 27.92 -28.01
N ALA A 99 -27.41 27.28 -29.18
CA ALA A 99 -28.55 27.33 -30.08
C ALA A 99 -29.59 26.22 -29.81
N GLY A 100 -29.31 25.32 -28.86
CA GLY A 100 -30.18 24.21 -28.46
C GLY A 100 -30.02 22.93 -29.27
N ASN A 101 -29.03 22.83 -30.16
CA ASN A 101 -28.79 21.61 -30.95
C ASN A 101 -28.07 20.55 -30.10
N THR A 102 -28.49 19.29 -30.25
CA THR A 102 -27.92 18.15 -29.52
C THR A 102 -26.72 17.53 -30.24
N LEU A 103 -25.98 16.63 -29.57
CA LEU A 103 -25.09 15.70 -30.27
C LEU A 103 -25.90 14.79 -31.19
N ASN A 104 -25.33 14.45 -32.35
CA ASN A 104 -25.93 13.49 -33.29
C ASN A 104 -25.98 12.07 -32.71
N ASN A 105 -24.91 11.67 -31.99
CA ASN A 105 -24.77 10.37 -31.36
C ASN A 105 -24.16 10.56 -29.97
N GLN A 106 -24.46 9.61 -29.07
CA GLN A 106 -23.72 9.49 -27.81
C GLN A 106 -22.23 9.23 -28.11
N HIS A 107 -21.36 9.82 -27.32
CA HIS A 107 -19.93 9.55 -27.33
C HIS A 107 -19.57 8.75 -26.08
N GLU A 108 -18.95 7.58 -26.26
CA GLU A 108 -18.50 6.72 -25.17
C GLU A 108 -17.09 6.23 -25.49
N THR A 109 -16.19 6.29 -24.50
CA THR A 109 -14.85 5.70 -24.64
C THR A 109 -14.98 4.18 -24.78
N SER A 110 -14.27 3.60 -25.76
CA SER A 110 -14.42 2.16 -26.06
C SER A 110 -13.87 1.29 -24.94
N ASN A 111 -12.69 1.67 -24.41
CA ASN A 111 -11.98 0.92 -23.38
C ASN A 111 -11.94 1.68 -22.05
N GLY A 112 -11.94 3.01 -22.07
CA GLY A 112 -11.82 3.86 -20.90
C GLY A 112 -10.36 4.15 -20.55
N PHE A 113 -10.14 4.71 -19.36
CA PHE A 113 -8.82 4.92 -18.79
C PHE A 113 -8.65 4.09 -17.51
N THR A 114 -7.41 3.78 -17.13
CA THR A 114 -7.11 2.96 -15.97
C THR A 114 -6.32 3.75 -14.93
N THR A 115 -6.89 3.85 -13.73
CA THR A 115 -6.15 4.33 -12.56
C THR A 115 -5.16 3.27 -12.11
N ASN A 116 -4.04 3.66 -11.51
CA ASN A 116 -3.00 2.71 -11.09
C ASN A 116 -2.60 2.97 -9.65
N GLY A 117 -2.34 1.87 -8.94
CA GLY A 117 -1.70 1.91 -7.64
C GLY A 117 -0.34 2.59 -7.68
N ILE A 118 0.03 3.14 -6.53
CA ILE A 118 1.31 3.79 -6.28
C ILE A 118 2.11 2.99 -5.25
N PHE A 119 3.43 3.11 -5.32
CA PHE A 119 4.28 2.71 -4.21
C PHE A 119 4.46 3.87 -3.24
N VAL A 120 4.43 3.56 -1.94
CA VAL A 120 4.79 4.47 -0.86
C VAL A 120 5.90 3.83 -0.03
N ILE A 121 6.93 4.61 0.31
CA ILE A 121 8.05 4.20 1.16
C ILE A 121 8.09 5.09 2.40
N SER A 122 8.11 4.50 3.59
CA SER A 122 8.38 5.22 4.84
C SER A 122 9.89 5.45 5.02
N GLY A 123 10.26 6.64 5.52
CA GLY A 123 11.66 7.03 5.67
C GLY A 123 11.98 7.69 7.02
N GLY A 124 13.28 7.89 7.24
CA GLY A 124 13.79 8.60 8.41
C GLY A 124 13.52 10.12 8.39
N ALA A 125 13.76 10.76 9.53
CA ALA A 125 13.71 12.21 9.64
C ALA A 125 14.99 12.87 9.09
N SER A 126 14.88 14.03 8.45
CA SER A 126 16.02 14.87 8.07
C SER A 126 15.64 16.34 8.26
N ASN A 127 16.56 17.15 8.82
CA ASN A 127 16.31 18.57 9.12
C ASN A 127 14.99 18.81 9.88
N ASP A 128 14.73 18.00 10.92
CA ASP A 128 13.50 18.04 11.74
C ASP A 128 12.19 17.78 10.96
N LEU A 129 12.28 17.17 9.76
CA LEU A 129 11.14 16.75 8.95
C LEU A 129 11.15 15.24 8.69
N SER A 130 10.02 14.58 8.89
CA SER A 130 9.80 13.20 8.48
C SER A 130 9.66 13.12 6.97
N ASN A 131 10.30 12.11 6.37
CA ASN A 131 10.35 11.95 4.92
C ASN A 131 9.71 10.63 4.51
N TYR A 132 9.09 10.64 3.34
CA TYR A 132 8.57 9.46 2.68
C TYR A 132 8.76 9.62 1.17
N LEU A 133 8.67 8.53 0.41
CA LEU A 133 8.77 8.59 -1.05
C LEU A 133 7.53 7.98 -1.68
N THR A 134 7.20 8.48 -2.87
CA THR A 134 6.15 7.90 -3.71
C THR A 134 6.69 7.60 -5.10
N SER A 135 6.20 6.51 -5.70
CA SER A 135 6.37 6.26 -7.13
C SER A 135 5.00 6.03 -7.77
N THR A 136 4.75 6.78 -8.84
CA THR A 136 3.51 6.71 -9.65
C THR A 136 3.76 6.06 -11.01
N ASP A 137 4.90 5.40 -11.19
CA ASP A 137 5.37 4.81 -12.45
C ASP A 137 6.01 3.43 -12.25
N ASN A 138 5.37 2.63 -11.38
CA ASN A 138 5.75 1.26 -11.04
C ASN A 138 7.15 1.09 -10.42
N GLY A 139 7.57 2.03 -9.59
CA GLY A 139 8.88 1.99 -8.92
C GLY A 139 10.06 2.43 -9.80
N THR A 140 9.79 3.05 -10.95
CA THR A 140 10.85 3.49 -11.88
C THR A 140 11.49 4.79 -11.42
N THR A 141 10.68 5.77 -11.02
CA THR A 141 11.10 7.06 -10.45
C THR A 141 10.47 7.28 -9.08
N TRP A 142 11.19 8.01 -8.23
CA TRP A 142 10.81 8.25 -6.84
C TRP A 142 10.83 9.74 -6.52
N THR A 143 9.75 10.21 -5.92
CA THR A 143 9.62 11.60 -5.46
C THR A 143 9.74 11.66 -3.95
N LEU A 144 10.73 12.38 -3.44
CA LEU A 144 10.88 12.69 -2.02
C LEU A 144 9.80 13.66 -1.57
N ARG A 145 9.12 13.32 -0.46
CA ARG A 145 8.08 14.12 0.16
C ARG A 145 8.36 14.30 1.65
N THR A 146 7.88 15.41 2.20
CA THR A 146 8.12 15.81 3.59
C THR A 146 6.80 15.99 4.32
N LEU A 147 6.82 15.73 5.62
CA LEU A 147 5.73 15.98 6.55
C LEU A 147 6.28 16.81 7.72
N SER A 148 5.44 17.67 8.31
CA SER A 148 5.80 18.57 9.41
C SER A 148 5.86 17.86 10.77
N TYR A 149 6.58 16.74 10.83
CA TYR A 149 6.88 15.93 12.01
C TYR A 149 8.39 15.73 12.11
N ASP A 150 8.93 15.40 13.28
CA ASP A 150 10.38 15.29 13.49
C ASP A 150 10.85 13.84 13.76
N LYS A 151 10.02 12.83 13.46
CA LYS A 151 10.27 11.42 13.79
C LYS A 151 10.41 10.50 12.59
N GLN A 152 10.92 9.29 12.85
CA GLN A 152 11.05 8.23 11.86
C GLN A 152 9.71 7.49 11.73
N PHE A 153 9.25 7.26 10.50
CA PHE A 153 8.16 6.35 10.23
C PHE A 153 8.73 4.96 9.91
N LEU A 154 8.29 3.97 10.66
CA LEU A 154 8.78 2.59 10.57
C LEU A 154 7.72 1.75 9.85
N GLY A 155 6.55 1.59 10.48
CA GLY A 155 5.45 0.81 9.92
C GLY A 155 4.64 1.57 8.88
N LEU A 156 4.24 0.85 7.84
CA LEU A 156 3.40 1.32 6.75
C LEU A 156 2.52 0.18 6.27
N GLY A 157 1.21 0.42 6.20
CA GLY A 157 0.23 -0.54 5.72
C GLY A 157 -0.77 0.12 4.77
N TYR A 158 -1.44 -0.68 3.94
CA TYR A 158 -2.49 -0.23 3.05
C TYR A 158 -3.61 -1.28 3.04
N GLY A 159 -4.84 -0.80 3.04
CA GLY A 159 -6.02 -1.64 2.97
C GLY A 159 -7.28 -0.79 2.99
N ASN A 160 -8.39 -1.31 2.49
CA ASN A 160 -9.65 -0.55 2.41
C ASN A 160 -9.49 0.85 1.77
N GLY A 161 -8.63 1.00 0.76
CA GLY A 161 -8.35 2.29 0.11
C GLY A 161 -7.61 3.31 1.00
N THR A 162 -7.02 2.89 2.11
CA THR A 162 -6.38 3.78 3.08
C THR A 162 -4.97 3.29 3.43
N PHE A 163 -3.98 4.15 3.25
CA PHE A 163 -2.66 4.01 3.83
C PHE A 163 -2.70 4.38 5.32
N VAL A 164 -1.95 3.62 6.12
CA VAL A 164 -1.70 3.90 7.54
C VAL A 164 -0.19 3.87 7.77
N MET A 165 0.36 4.96 8.29
CA MET A 165 1.79 5.10 8.56
C MET A 165 2.01 5.52 10.02
N GLY A 166 3.07 5.03 10.65
CA GLY A 166 3.48 5.49 11.98
C GLY A 166 4.90 5.05 12.31
N GLY A 167 5.37 5.39 13.50
CA GLY A 167 6.75 5.07 13.89
C GLY A 167 7.09 5.56 15.28
N ARG A 168 8.21 6.27 15.41
CA ARG A 168 8.75 6.74 16.71
C ARG A 168 7.99 7.90 17.33
N GLU A 169 6.98 8.42 16.65
CA GLU A 169 6.10 9.42 17.23
C GLU A 169 4.96 8.71 17.95
N GLU A 170 5.08 8.64 19.27
CA GLU A 170 4.10 7.95 20.12
C GLU A 170 2.69 8.49 19.87
N SER A 171 1.71 7.59 19.91
CA SER A 171 0.29 7.86 19.69
C SER A 171 -0.10 8.41 18.32
N ILE A 172 0.84 8.82 17.46
CA ILE A 172 0.52 9.42 16.15
C ILE A 172 0.54 8.36 15.06
N THR A 173 -0.58 8.27 14.33
CA THR A 173 -0.65 7.60 13.03
C THR A 173 -1.07 8.59 11.97
N LEU A 174 -0.68 8.35 10.73
CA LEU A 174 -1.10 9.14 9.58
C LEU A 174 -1.96 8.27 8.68
N THR A 175 -3.08 8.82 8.24
CA THR A 175 -3.96 8.17 7.24
C THR A 175 -3.96 8.96 5.94
N SER A 176 -3.97 8.26 4.81
CA SER A 176 -4.08 8.87 3.49
C SER A 176 -4.81 7.93 2.53
N SER A 177 -5.68 8.46 1.66
CA SER A 177 -6.32 7.67 0.60
C SER A 177 -5.55 7.71 -0.72
N ASP A 178 -4.65 8.69 -0.88
CA ASP A 178 -3.91 8.95 -2.13
C ASP A 178 -2.38 8.77 -1.99
N GLY A 179 -1.89 8.56 -0.77
CA GLY A 179 -0.47 8.52 -0.43
C GLY A 179 0.25 9.87 -0.57
N PHE A 180 -0.46 10.97 -0.83
CA PHE A 180 0.10 12.31 -0.99
C PHE A 180 -0.35 13.27 0.11
N THR A 181 -1.63 13.19 0.47
CA THR A 181 -2.27 14.02 1.48
C THR A 181 -2.50 13.19 2.73
N TRP A 182 -1.81 13.57 3.82
CA TRP A 182 -1.83 12.81 5.06
C TRP A 182 -2.59 13.56 6.15
N THR A 183 -3.49 12.85 6.82
CA THR A 183 -4.22 13.35 7.99
C THR A 183 -3.64 12.74 9.25
N SER A 184 -3.29 13.59 10.23
CA SER A 184 -2.88 13.15 11.56
C SER A 184 -4.03 12.50 12.32
N ARG A 185 -3.76 11.34 12.93
CA ARG A 185 -4.68 10.58 13.76
C ARG A 185 -4.00 10.22 15.09
N THR A 186 -4.82 9.81 16.05
CA THR A 186 -4.35 9.29 17.33
C THR A 186 -4.72 7.82 17.45
N SER A 187 -3.72 6.96 17.58
CA SER A 187 -3.90 5.51 17.72
C SER A 187 -4.06 5.05 19.17
N GLY A 188 -3.57 5.86 20.13
CA GLY A 188 -3.50 5.48 21.53
C GLY A 188 -2.32 4.56 21.89
N LEU A 189 -1.45 4.23 20.93
CA LEU A 189 -0.15 3.60 21.21
C LEU A 189 0.69 4.50 22.11
N THR A 190 1.40 3.91 23.07
CA THR A 190 2.28 4.65 24.00
C THR A 190 3.76 4.46 23.69
N ASP A 191 4.06 3.81 22.57
CA ASP A 191 5.42 3.53 22.10
C ASP A 191 5.43 3.44 20.56
N THR A 192 6.60 3.14 20.01
CA THR A 192 6.94 3.04 18.61
C THR A 192 6.11 1.99 17.88
N LEU A 193 5.34 2.43 16.89
CA LEU A 193 4.65 1.57 15.94
C LEU A 193 5.68 0.95 14.98
N ASN A 194 5.71 -0.38 14.90
CA ASN A 194 6.64 -1.11 14.04
C ASN A 194 5.97 -1.68 12.79
N GLY A 195 4.82 -2.36 12.95
CA GLY A 195 4.14 -3.06 11.87
C GLY A 195 2.67 -2.67 11.72
N VAL A 196 2.18 -2.77 10.49
CA VAL A 196 0.77 -2.51 10.12
C VAL A 196 0.31 -3.56 9.13
N ALA A 197 -0.76 -4.29 9.47
CA ALA A 197 -1.42 -5.21 8.54
C ALA A 197 -2.87 -4.80 8.35
N TYR A 198 -3.43 -5.14 7.19
CA TYR A 198 -4.86 -5.10 6.93
C TYR A 198 -5.35 -6.44 6.43
N GLY A 199 -6.50 -6.87 6.93
CA GLY A 199 -7.11 -8.13 6.54
C GLY A 199 -8.50 -8.30 7.16
N ASN A 200 -9.41 -8.94 6.43
CA ASN A 200 -10.78 -9.16 6.86
C ASN A 200 -11.46 -7.89 7.45
N ASN A 201 -11.35 -6.77 6.74
CA ASN A 201 -11.88 -5.47 7.13
C ASN A 201 -11.34 -4.91 8.46
N THR A 202 -10.14 -5.33 8.85
CA THR A 202 -9.50 -4.91 10.10
C THR A 202 -8.05 -4.54 9.85
N PHE A 203 -7.66 -3.35 10.28
CA PHE A 203 -6.27 -2.97 10.48
C PHE A 203 -5.79 -3.49 11.83
N VAL A 204 -4.53 -3.94 11.87
CA VAL A 204 -3.80 -4.32 13.08
C VAL A 204 -2.51 -3.49 13.15
N LEU A 205 -2.25 -2.89 14.30
CA LEU A 205 -0.97 -2.24 14.64
C LEU A 205 -0.24 -3.05 15.69
N VAL A 206 1.08 -3.14 15.58
CA VAL A 206 1.95 -3.72 16.60
C VAL A 206 3.11 -2.79 16.96
N SER A 207 3.57 -2.85 18.21
CA SER A 207 4.57 -1.91 18.74
C SER A 207 5.77 -2.54 19.43
N SER A 208 6.79 -1.72 19.66
CA SER A 208 8.02 -2.08 20.37
C SER A 208 7.80 -2.49 21.84
N GLU A 209 6.72 -2.05 22.47
CA GLU A 209 6.34 -2.50 23.82
C GLU A 209 5.36 -3.69 23.83
N GLY A 210 5.12 -4.30 22.67
CA GLY A 210 4.24 -5.47 22.55
C GLY A 210 2.75 -5.12 22.57
N GLN A 211 2.40 -3.87 22.28
CA GLN A 211 1.00 -3.45 22.17
C GLN A 211 0.41 -3.94 20.85
N ILE A 212 -0.90 -4.23 20.87
CA ILE A 212 -1.67 -4.58 19.68
C ILE A 212 -2.94 -3.72 19.67
N PHE A 213 -3.21 -3.06 18.56
CA PHE A 213 -4.43 -2.27 18.37
C PHE A 213 -5.14 -2.69 17.09
N THR A 214 -6.47 -2.64 17.09
CA THR A 214 -7.27 -2.91 15.90
C THR A 214 -8.18 -1.77 15.52
N SER A 215 -8.49 -1.64 14.24
CA SER A 215 -9.43 -0.64 13.73
C SER A 215 -10.08 -1.12 12.43
N SER A 216 -11.35 -0.83 12.22
CA SER A 216 -12.01 -1.08 10.93
C SER A 216 -11.89 0.11 9.96
N ASP A 217 -11.56 1.30 10.46
CA ASP A 217 -11.59 2.56 9.72
C ASP A 217 -10.23 3.31 9.71
N ALA A 218 -9.21 2.76 10.36
CA ALA A 218 -7.90 3.38 10.61
C ALA A 218 -7.93 4.71 11.39
N VAL A 219 -9.08 5.09 11.96
CA VAL A 219 -9.28 6.33 12.69
C VAL A 219 -9.52 6.04 14.17
N SER A 220 -10.42 5.12 14.47
CA SER A 220 -10.79 4.72 15.82
C SER A 220 -10.13 3.38 16.14
N TRP A 221 -9.32 3.36 17.19
CA TRP A 221 -8.49 2.21 17.52
C TRP A 221 -8.91 1.58 18.86
N ASP A 222 -9.15 0.28 18.85
CA ASP A 222 -9.37 -0.52 20.03
C ASP A 222 -8.04 -1.10 20.52
N ASN A 223 -7.73 -0.90 21.80
CA ASN A 223 -6.59 -1.56 22.42
C ASN A 223 -6.89 -3.06 22.62
N ARG A 224 -6.15 -3.92 21.90
CA ARG A 224 -6.22 -5.39 21.96
C ARG A 224 -5.02 -5.99 22.68
N THR A 225 -4.20 -5.15 23.33
CA THR A 225 -3.08 -5.57 24.17
C THR A 225 -3.65 -6.38 25.33
N ASN A 226 -3.67 -7.71 25.18
CA ASN A 226 -4.40 -8.58 26.08
C ASN A 226 -3.52 -9.05 27.25
N SER A 227 -4.08 -8.98 28.46
CA SER A 227 -3.59 -9.65 29.66
C SER A 227 -3.58 -11.20 29.59
N SER A 228 -4.13 -11.85 28.55
CA SER A 228 -3.95 -13.30 28.30
C SER A 228 -2.62 -13.61 27.60
N VAL A 229 -2.03 -12.61 26.95
CA VAL A 229 -0.63 -12.57 26.53
C VAL A 229 0.24 -12.06 27.70
N ALA A 230 -0.31 -11.96 28.92
CA ALA A 230 0.45 -11.53 30.09
C ALA A 230 1.68 -12.41 30.28
N TRP A 231 2.81 -11.83 29.91
CA TRP A 231 4.14 -12.31 30.11
C TRP A 231 4.36 -12.43 31.62
N LYS A 232 3.98 -13.57 32.19
CA LYS A 232 4.16 -13.88 33.62
C LYS A 232 5.62 -13.95 34.05
N ASP A 233 6.55 -13.78 33.11
CA ASP A 233 7.98 -13.61 33.38
C ASP A 233 8.30 -12.12 33.47
N TYR A 234 8.31 -11.63 34.71
CA TYR A 234 8.33 -10.25 35.18
C TYR A 234 9.47 -9.31 34.69
N PHE A 235 10.21 -9.59 33.62
CA PHE A 235 11.42 -8.81 33.28
C PHE A 235 11.70 -8.49 31.81
N LEU A 236 10.88 -8.90 30.82
CA LEU A 236 11.10 -8.55 29.41
C LEU A 236 9.78 -8.22 28.70
N SER A 237 9.58 -6.96 28.29
CA SER A 237 8.57 -6.62 27.29
C SER A 237 8.99 -7.25 25.96
N LYS A 238 8.18 -8.17 25.41
CA LYS A 238 8.46 -8.75 24.10
C LYS A 238 8.01 -7.75 23.04
N GLN A 239 8.96 -7.27 22.25
CA GLN A 239 8.70 -6.34 21.16
C GLN A 239 8.08 -7.10 19.99
N PHE A 240 7.02 -6.55 19.39
CA PHE A 240 6.55 -6.99 18.08
C PHE A 240 7.18 -6.11 17.02
N LEU A 241 7.82 -6.71 16.03
CA LEU A 241 8.54 -6.00 14.97
C LEU A 241 7.74 -5.94 13.68
N GLU A 242 6.89 -6.92 13.40
CA GLU A 242 6.06 -6.91 12.20
C GLU A 242 4.78 -7.73 12.38
N VAL A 243 3.77 -7.42 11.56
CA VAL A 243 2.51 -8.16 11.49
C VAL A 243 2.08 -8.34 10.04
N THR A 244 1.56 -9.51 9.71
CA THR A 244 0.98 -9.79 8.39
C THR A 244 -0.40 -10.42 8.52
N PHE A 245 -1.14 -10.44 7.41
CA PHE A 245 -2.42 -11.12 7.29
C PHE A 245 -2.38 -12.10 6.12
N GLY A 246 -2.87 -13.30 6.35
CA GLY A 246 -2.92 -14.35 5.35
C GLY A 246 -3.86 -15.47 5.76
N ASN A 247 -4.57 -16.08 4.80
CA ASN A 247 -5.48 -17.20 5.07
C ASN A 247 -6.42 -16.96 6.28
N ASN A 248 -7.03 -15.77 6.34
CA ASN A 248 -7.92 -15.32 7.42
C ASN A 248 -7.28 -15.29 8.82
N THR A 249 -5.96 -15.15 8.89
CA THR A 249 -5.20 -15.15 10.15
C THR A 249 -4.20 -14.01 10.16
N PHE A 250 -4.18 -13.26 11.24
CA PHE A 250 -3.09 -12.33 11.53
C PHE A 250 -1.96 -13.07 12.23
N VAL A 251 -0.72 -12.77 11.85
CA VAL A 251 0.49 -13.28 12.48
C VAL A 251 1.39 -12.10 12.82
N ALA A 252 1.73 -11.94 14.10
CA ALA A 252 2.72 -10.95 14.53
C ALA A 252 3.95 -11.65 15.11
N VAL A 253 5.13 -11.12 14.79
CA VAL A 253 6.43 -11.69 15.16
C VAL A 253 7.32 -10.65 15.83
N GLY A 254 8.36 -11.10 16.54
CA GLY A 254 9.33 -10.17 17.11
C GLY A 254 10.45 -10.80 17.94
N GLN A 255 10.86 -10.08 18.98
CA GLN A 255 12.01 -10.47 19.80
C GLN A 255 11.76 -11.73 20.63
N TYR A 256 12.84 -12.45 20.95
CA TYR A 256 12.83 -13.70 21.71
C TYR A 256 11.98 -14.81 21.07
N GLY A 257 11.92 -14.81 19.73
CA GLY A 257 11.20 -15.78 18.91
C GLY A 257 9.70 -15.76 19.12
N VAL A 258 9.15 -14.63 19.59
CA VAL A 258 7.71 -14.50 19.82
C VAL A 258 6.97 -14.57 18.49
N ILE A 259 5.92 -15.39 18.48
CA ILE A 259 4.95 -15.46 17.41
C ILE A 259 3.58 -15.49 18.08
N VAL A 260 2.68 -14.63 17.64
CA VAL A 260 1.27 -14.66 18.04
C VAL A 260 0.37 -14.69 16.82
N THR A 261 -0.77 -15.37 16.94
CA THR A 261 -1.74 -15.48 15.85
C THR A 261 -3.12 -15.07 16.31
N SER A 262 -3.91 -14.47 15.42
CA SER A 262 -5.33 -14.22 15.63
C SER A 262 -6.14 -14.70 14.43
N SER A 263 -7.13 -15.56 14.70
CA SER A 263 -8.10 -16.07 13.72
C SER A 263 -9.48 -15.40 13.85
N ASP A 264 -9.60 -14.40 14.73
CA ASP A 264 -10.83 -13.68 15.07
C ASP A 264 -10.67 -12.16 14.85
N ASN A 265 -10.00 -11.80 13.76
CA ASN A 265 -9.82 -10.42 13.30
C ASN A 265 -9.08 -9.53 14.30
N GLY A 266 -8.02 -10.07 14.93
CA GLY A 266 -7.17 -9.35 15.86
C GLY A 266 -7.82 -9.09 17.22
N THR A 267 -8.99 -9.68 17.50
CA THR A 267 -9.70 -9.44 18.78
C THR A 267 -9.12 -10.25 19.94
N SER A 268 -8.63 -11.47 19.68
CA SER A 268 -7.83 -12.27 20.60
C SER A 268 -6.60 -12.86 19.92
N TRP A 269 -5.55 -13.15 20.72
CA TRP A 269 -4.25 -13.56 20.24
C TRP A 269 -3.71 -14.76 21.01
N ASP A 270 -3.35 -15.80 20.28
CA ASP A 270 -2.74 -17.02 20.80
C ASP A 270 -1.22 -16.96 20.68
N ASN A 271 -0.51 -17.33 21.75
CA ASN A 271 0.94 -17.54 21.69
C ASN A 271 1.28 -18.81 20.90
N ARG A 272 2.23 -18.70 19.99
CA ARG A 272 2.81 -19.82 19.24
C ARG A 272 4.29 -19.98 19.59
N THR A 273 4.79 -21.21 19.46
CA THR A 273 6.19 -21.54 19.74
C THR A 273 6.94 -21.64 18.43
N SER A 274 7.91 -20.75 18.22
CA SER A 274 8.88 -20.86 17.10
C SER A 274 9.94 -21.94 17.32
N GLY A 275 10.01 -22.52 18.52
CA GLY A 275 11.06 -23.44 18.94
C GLY A 275 12.36 -22.74 19.36
N SER A 276 12.41 -21.40 19.33
CA SER A 276 13.56 -20.60 19.77
C SER A 276 13.15 -19.52 20.76
N THR A 277 13.92 -19.37 21.84
CA THR A 277 13.70 -18.31 22.86
C THR A 277 14.67 -17.13 22.72
N THR A 278 15.58 -17.19 21.74
CA THR A 278 16.62 -16.16 21.52
C THR A 278 16.58 -15.58 20.11
N ALA A 279 15.69 -16.08 19.24
CA ALA A 279 15.52 -15.56 17.89
C ALA A 279 15.07 -14.10 17.93
N MET A 280 15.56 -13.29 16.99
CA MET A 280 15.04 -11.95 16.71
C MET A 280 14.37 -12.02 15.35
N LEU A 281 13.04 -12.15 15.34
CA LEU A 281 12.25 -12.19 14.11
C LEU A 281 11.94 -10.76 13.68
N GLU A 282 12.40 -10.39 12.50
CA GLU A 282 12.40 -9.02 11.98
C GLU A 282 11.18 -8.76 11.07
N ASP A 283 10.73 -9.76 10.30
CA ASP A 283 9.62 -9.62 9.35
C ASP A 283 8.88 -10.97 9.15
N VAL A 284 7.62 -10.91 8.73
CA VAL A 284 6.76 -12.03 8.37
C VAL A 284 5.90 -11.71 7.14
N ALA A 285 5.84 -12.65 6.19
CA ALA A 285 4.95 -12.55 5.03
C ALA A 285 4.13 -13.82 4.84
N PHE A 286 3.02 -13.67 4.13
CA PHE A 286 2.17 -14.77 3.70
C PHE A 286 2.11 -14.85 2.18
N GLY A 287 2.15 -16.08 1.66
CA GLY A 287 2.08 -16.35 0.23
C GLY A 287 1.95 -17.83 -0.05
N ASN A 288 1.21 -18.21 -1.10
CA ASN A 288 1.00 -19.61 -1.46
C ASN A 288 0.64 -20.54 -0.27
N ASN A 289 -0.29 -20.10 0.60
CA ASN A 289 -0.69 -20.80 1.82
C ASN A 289 0.42 -21.06 2.84
N THR A 290 1.52 -20.32 2.76
CA THR A 290 2.69 -20.45 3.63
C THR A 290 2.98 -19.12 4.31
N PHE A 291 3.23 -19.15 5.62
CA PHE A 291 3.86 -18.02 6.32
C PHE A 291 5.37 -18.22 6.37
N ILE A 292 6.13 -17.16 6.12
CA ILE A 292 7.58 -17.12 6.28
C ILE A 292 7.91 -16.00 7.26
N ALA A 293 8.57 -16.32 8.36
CA ALA A 293 9.12 -15.36 9.30
C ALA A 293 10.65 -15.40 9.24
N THR A 294 11.30 -14.24 9.20
CA THR A 294 12.76 -14.15 9.05
C THR A 294 13.40 -13.31 10.13
N GLY A 295 14.72 -13.44 10.31
CA GLY A 295 15.39 -12.75 11.39
C GLY A 295 16.92 -12.79 11.38
N GLY A 296 17.49 -12.52 12.56
CA GLY A 296 18.93 -12.51 12.80
C GLY A 296 19.60 -13.87 12.60
N ALA A 297 20.89 -13.87 12.27
CA ALA A 297 21.73 -15.07 12.15
C ALA A 297 21.15 -16.16 11.22
N GLY A 298 20.68 -15.74 10.04
CA GLY A 298 20.17 -16.64 9.01
C GLY A 298 18.80 -17.25 9.30
N ILE A 299 18.12 -16.83 10.37
CA ILE A 299 16.86 -17.44 10.81
C ILE A 299 15.77 -17.29 9.74
N ILE A 300 15.16 -18.42 9.41
CA ILE A 300 13.96 -18.54 8.60
C ILE A 300 13.08 -19.59 9.27
N PHE A 301 11.85 -19.21 9.60
CA PHE A 301 10.79 -20.12 10.03
C PHE A 301 9.69 -20.15 8.99
N SER A 302 9.16 -21.34 8.69
CA SER A 302 8.02 -21.51 7.78
C SER A 302 6.86 -22.19 8.48
N SER A 303 5.64 -21.83 8.09
CA SER A 303 4.42 -22.47 8.57
C SER A 303 3.47 -22.73 7.42
N ASN A 304 3.08 -23.99 7.26
CA ASN A 304 2.11 -24.47 6.27
C ASN A 304 0.75 -24.82 6.89
N ASP A 305 0.60 -24.61 8.20
CA ASP A 305 -0.58 -24.94 8.99
C ASP A 305 -1.23 -23.69 9.58
N ASN A 306 -1.19 -22.59 8.82
CA ASN A 306 -1.84 -21.33 9.18
C ASN A 306 -1.26 -20.67 10.44
N GLY A 307 0.06 -20.76 10.63
CA GLY A 307 0.79 -20.14 11.73
C GLY A 307 0.75 -20.90 13.04
N THR A 308 0.18 -22.12 13.10
CA THR A 308 0.05 -22.87 14.36
C THR A 308 1.34 -23.57 14.79
N SER A 309 2.13 -24.07 13.84
CA SER A 309 3.46 -24.61 14.06
C SER A 309 4.45 -24.06 13.03
N TRP A 310 5.73 -24.07 13.39
CA TRP A 310 6.79 -23.41 12.63
C TRP A 310 8.01 -24.32 12.50
N ASP A 311 8.39 -24.60 11.26
CA ASP A 311 9.56 -25.37 10.89
C ASP A 311 10.78 -24.46 10.75
N ASN A 312 11.93 -24.92 11.25
CA ASN A 312 13.19 -24.18 11.15
C ASN A 312 13.92 -24.48 9.84
N VAL A 313 14.00 -23.47 8.96
CA VAL A 313 14.67 -23.52 7.65
C VAL A 313 15.88 -22.55 7.63
N THR A 314 16.49 -22.31 8.79
CA THR A 314 17.64 -21.41 8.97
C THR A 314 18.79 -21.76 8.01
N LEU A 315 19.37 -20.72 7.39
CA LEU A 315 20.54 -20.84 6.54
C LEU A 315 21.83 -20.71 7.36
N ASP A 316 22.91 -21.40 6.94
CA ASP A 316 24.22 -21.34 7.60
C ASP A 316 24.94 -20.01 7.29
N THR A 317 24.52 -18.95 7.98
CA THR A 317 25.06 -17.60 7.84
C THR A 317 24.84 -16.79 9.12
N ASN A 318 25.70 -15.79 9.37
CA ASN A 318 25.54 -14.84 10.47
C ASN A 318 24.82 -13.54 10.03
N LEU A 319 24.32 -13.47 8.80
CA LEU A 319 23.62 -12.30 8.28
C LEU A 319 22.21 -12.20 8.86
N THR A 320 21.74 -10.97 9.04
CA THR A 320 20.35 -10.70 9.43
C THR A 320 19.48 -10.51 8.19
N PHE A 321 18.40 -11.28 8.10
CA PHE A 321 17.32 -11.05 7.14
C PHE A 321 16.29 -10.11 7.79
N ARG A 322 15.97 -9.02 7.09
CA ARG A 322 15.18 -7.91 7.62
C ARG A 322 13.83 -7.74 6.96
N GLY A 323 13.70 -8.21 5.72
CA GLY A 323 12.48 -8.07 4.94
C GLY A 323 12.14 -9.36 4.21
N VAL A 324 10.84 -9.68 4.11
CA VAL A 324 10.28 -10.77 3.32
C VAL A 324 9.01 -10.33 2.61
N ALA A 325 8.87 -10.66 1.33
CA ALA A 325 7.63 -10.47 0.60
C ALA A 325 7.34 -11.67 -0.29
N TYR A 326 6.07 -11.85 -0.63
CA TYR A 326 5.62 -12.81 -1.62
C TYR A 326 4.93 -12.08 -2.78
N GLY A 327 5.22 -12.53 -3.99
CA GLY A 327 4.61 -12.00 -5.21
C GLY A 327 4.99 -12.83 -6.42
N ASN A 328 4.06 -12.96 -7.37
CA ASN A 328 4.23 -13.79 -8.57
C ASN A 328 4.84 -15.17 -8.29
N ASP A 329 4.23 -15.92 -7.35
CA ASP A 329 4.66 -17.26 -6.94
C ASP A 329 6.11 -17.36 -6.40
N THR A 330 6.68 -16.24 -5.96
CA THR A 330 8.05 -16.18 -5.46
C THR A 330 8.10 -15.46 -4.12
N PHE A 331 8.78 -16.06 -3.14
CA PHE A 331 9.22 -15.34 -1.96
C PHE A 331 10.55 -14.66 -2.21
N VAL A 332 10.69 -13.42 -1.74
CA VAL A 332 11.95 -12.66 -1.77
C VAL A 332 12.31 -12.24 -0.36
N LEU A 333 13.57 -12.48 0.02
CA LEU A 333 14.16 -12.02 1.27
C LEU A 333 15.22 -10.97 1.01
N VAL A 334 15.29 -9.98 1.88
CA VAL A 334 16.34 -8.95 1.86
C VAL A 334 16.95 -8.72 3.24
N GLY A 335 18.17 -8.20 3.30
CA GLY A 335 18.79 -7.93 4.59
C GLY A 335 20.17 -7.28 4.56
N GLN A 336 20.98 -7.67 5.54
CA GLN A 336 22.31 -7.11 5.78
C GLN A 336 23.24 -7.27 4.57
N SER A 337 24.15 -6.32 4.36
CA SER A 337 25.17 -6.35 3.30
C SER A 337 24.61 -6.46 1.88
N GLY A 338 23.39 -5.95 1.65
CA GLY A 338 22.70 -6.00 0.36
C GLY A 338 22.18 -7.38 -0.01
N THR A 339 22.05 -8.30 0.96
CA THR A 339 21.57 -9.66 0.68
C THR A 339 20.19 -9.63 0.06
N ILE A 340 20.04 -10.40 -1.02
CA ILE A 340 18.76 -10.71 -1.65
C ILE A 340 18.73 -12.20 -1.95
N LEU A 341 17.70 -12.90 -1.47
CA LEU A 341 17.43 -14.31 -1.75
C LEU A 341 16.04 -14.46 -2.37
N SER A 342 15.85 -15.47 -3.20
CA SER A 342 14.54 -15.80 -3.77
C SER A 342 14.22 -17.28 -3.59
N SER A 343 12.95 -17.60 -3.35
CA SER A 343 12.45 -18.96 -3.29
C SER A 343 11.20 -19.11 -4.16
N SER A 344 11.21 -20.09 -5.06
CA SER A 344 10.07 -20.48 -5.89
C SER A 344 9.41 -21.78 -5.44
N ASP A 345 9.81 -22.29 -4.27
CA ASP A 345 9.37 -23.56 -3.68
C ASP A 345 8.82 -23.37 -2.26
N ASN A 346 8.13 -22.24 -2.02
CA ASN A 346 7.50 -21.90 -0.74
C ASN A 346 8.46 -21.83 0.45
N GLY A 347 9.65 -21.28 0.22
CA GLY A 347 10.64 -21.04 1.25
C GLY A 347 11.41 -22.28 1.68
N THR A 348 11.31 -23.41 0.96
CA THR A 348 12.08 -24.62 1.29
C THR A 348 13.54 -24.53 0.83
N THR A 349 13.81 -23.89 -0.30
CA THR A 349 15.17 -23.57 -0.76
C THR A 349 15.27 -22.12 -1.22
N TRP A 350 16.48 -21.57 -1.14
CA TRP A 350 16.74 -20.14 -1.37
C TRP A 350 17.92 -19.95 -2.32
N ASP A 351 17.64 -19.37 -3.48
CA ASP A 351 18.64 -18.94 -4.44
C ASP A 351 19.24 -17.60 -4.02
N ASN A 352 20.58 -17.49 -4.06
CA ASN A 352 21.25 -16.23 -3.79
C ASN A 352 21.20 -15.31 -5.02
N ARG A 353 20.52 -14.17 -4.89
CA ARG A 353 20.35 -13.12 -5.91
C ARG A 353 21.17 -11.85 -5.61
N THR A 354 21.99 -11.90 -4.57
CA THR A 354 22.82 -10.77 -4.11
C THR A 354 23.81 -10.34 -5.19
N ASN A 355 23.86 -9.05 -5.50
CA ASN A 355 24.82 -8.47 -6.42
C ASN A 355 25.37 -7.15 -5.83
N SER A 356 26.64 -7.17 -5.41
CA SER A 356 27.28 -6.00 -4.78
C SER A 356 27.44 -4.80 -5.72
N SER A 357 27.37 -5.01 -7.04
CA SER A 357 27.34 -3.91 -8.02
C SER A 357 25.98 -3.21 -8.08
N VAL A 358 24.91 -3.87 -7.61
CA VAL A 358 23.58 -3.26 -7.45
C VAL A 358 23.51 -2.53 -6.12
N THR A 359 23.87 -3.20 -5.01
CA THR A 359 24.04 -2.59 -3.69
C THR A 359 24.80 -3.52 -2.75
N SER A 360 25.54 -2.93 -1.79
CA SER A 360 26.12 -3.61 -0.62
C SER A 360 25.57 -3.05 0.70
N LYS A 361 24.58 -2.15 0.60
CA LYS A 361 23.94 -1.47 1.73
C LYS A 361 22.89 -2.38 2.37
N ASN A 362 22.68 -2.23 3.67
CA ASN A 362 21.63 -2.98 4.37
C ASN A 362 20.25 -2.62 3.79
N LEU A 363 19.50 -3.65 3.42
CA LEU A 363 18.09 -3.55 3.05
C LEU A 363 17.25 -3.84 4.29
N TYR A 364 16.18 -3.07 4.50
CA TYR A 364 15.30 -3.15 5.67
C TYR A 364 13.96 -3.80 5.36
N HIS A 365 13.41 -3.61 4.17
CA HIS A 365 12.13 -4.16 3.79
C HIS A 365 12.05 -4.41 2.28
N VAL A 366 11.19 -5.34 1.88
CA VAL A 366 10.84 -5.59 0.49
C VAL A 366 9.33 -5.66 0.38
N GLY A 367 8.77 -5.01 -0.63
CA GLY A 367 7.34 -5.05 -0.95
C GLY A 367 7.15 -5.53 -2.38
N TYR A 368 5.96 -6.05 -2.68
CA TYR A 368 5.56 -6.46 -4.02
C TYR A 368 4.25 -5.80 -4.41
N GLY A 369 4.17 -5.32 -5.65
CA GLY A 369 2.96 -4.75 -6.21
C GLY A 369 3.11 -4.55 -7.71
N ASN A 370 2.00 -4.74 -8.45
CA ASN A 370 1.96 -4.56 -9.90
C ASN A 370 3.17 -5.19 -10.65
N ASN A 371 3.46 -6.45 -10.32
CA ASN A 371 4.54 -7.26 -10.89
C ASN A 371 5.96 -6.75 -10.65
N VAL A 372 6.17 -5.89 -9.65
CA VAL A 372 7.50 -5.38 -9.28
C VAL A 372 7.75 -5.63 -7.80
N PHE A 373 8.91 -6.20 -7.51
CA PHE A 373 9.49 -6.17 -6.18
C PHE A 373 10.29 -4.88 -6.00
N VAL A 374 10.10 -4.22 -4.85
CA VAL A 374 10.85 -3.04 -4.44
C VAL A 374 11.49 -3.33 -3.09
N ALA A 375 12.81 -3.24 -2.98
CA ALA A 375 13.51 -3.35 -1.72
C ALA A 375 14.19 -2.03 -1.36
N VAL A 376 14.10 -1.66 -0.08
CA VAL A 376 14.51 -0.35 0.44
C VAL A 376 15.49 -0.52 1.61
N GLY A 377 16.37 0.47 1.82
CA GLY A 377 17.48 0.30 2.76
C GLY A 377 18.10 1.58 3.30
N ILE A 378 19.26 1.41 3.95
CA ILE A 378 20.08 2.51 4.47
C ILE A 378 20.58 3.43 3.33
N ASP A 379 20.89 4.69 3.66
CA ASP A 379 21.41 5.70 2.73
C ASP A 379 20.49 5.94 1.51
N GLY A 380 19.17 5.84 1.71
CA GLY A 380 18.17 6.01 0.67
C GLY A 380 18.22 4.93 -0.42
N THR A 381 18.78 3.76 -0.13
CA THR A 381 18.91 2.67 -1.11
C THR A 381 17.53 2.20 -1.56
N ILE A 382 17.31 2.17 -2.88
CA ILE A 382 16.16 1.51 -3.51
C ILE A 382 16.68 0.61 -4.61
N VAL A 383 16.21 -0.63 -4.64
CA VAL A 383 16.45 -1.58 -5.73
C VAL A 383 15.12 -2.21 -6.16
N THR A 384 14.95 -2.45 -7.46
CA THR A 384 13.70 -3.01 -8.02
C THR A 384 13.98 -4.21 -8.90
N SER A 385 13.06 -5.17 -8.89
CA SER A 385 13.04 -6.33 -9.81
C SER A 385 11.67 -6.46 -10.47
N SER A 386 11.66 -6.58 -11.79
CA SER A 386 10.46 -6.83 -12.61
C SER A 386 10.45 -8.24 -13.23
N ASP A 387 11.33 -9.11 -12.75
CA ASP A 387 11.54 -10.49 -13.25
C ASP A 387 11.55 -11.48 -12.08
N ASN A 388 10.62 -11.30 -11.16
CA ASN A 388 10.35 -12.17 -10.01
C ASN A 388 11.53 -12.32 -9.05
N GLY A 389 12.21 -11.22 -8.76
CA GLY A 389 13.34 -11.20 -7.83
C GLY A 389 14.63 -11.80 -8.40
N THR A 390 14.68 -12.10 -9.71
CA THR A 390 15.84 -12.73 -10.36
C THR A 390 16.98 -11.74 -10.59
N THR A 391 16.68 -10.57 -11.15
CA THR A 391 17.64 -9.48 -11.39
C THR A 391 17.15 -8.18 -10.77
N TRP A 392 18.10 -7.37 -10.31
CA TRP A 392 17.81 -6.15 -9.54
C TRP A 392 18.51 -4.95 -10.14
N THR A 393 17.78 -3.83 -10.17
CA THR A 393 18.26 -2.54 -10.67
C THR A 393 18.21 -1.51 -9.56
N SER A 394 19.32 -0.80 -9.34
CA SER A 394 19.37 0.33 -8.40
C SER A 394 18.56 1.52 -8.92
N ARG A 395 17.81 2.17 -8.04
CA ARG A 395 17.01 3.37 -8.33
C ARG A 395 17.48 4.53 -7.47
N THR A 396 17.49 5.73 -8.04
CA THR A 396 17.80 6.95 -7.31
C THR A 396 16.58 7.40 -6.50
N SER A 397 16.77 7.58 -5.20
CA SER A 397 15.74 8.09 -4.28
C SER A 397 15.79 9.60 -4.10
N GLY A 398 16.96 10.23 -4.32
CA GLY A 398 17.20 11.63 -3.97
C GLY A 398 17.23 11.88 -2.46
N PHE A 399 17.23 10.82 -1.65
CA PHE A 399 17.22 10.85 -0.19
C PHE A 399 18.45 10.14 0.36
N SER A 400 18.99 10.60 1.48
CA SER A 400 20.24 10.06 2.06
C SER A 400 20.06 9.41 3.43
N ASN A 401 18.85 9.42 4.00
CA ASN A 401 18.58 8.70 5.25
C ASN A 401 17.97 7.32 4.98
N THR A 402 17.78 6.54 6.02
CA THR A 402 17.24 5.18 5.96
C THR A 402 15.78 5.18 5.49
N LEU A 403 15.47 4.20 4.64
CA LEU A 403 14.12 3.83 4.24
C LEU A 403 13.75 2.54 4.98
N TYR A 404 12.56 2.49 5.58
CA TYR A 404 12.18 1.46 6.56
C TYR A 404 11.19 0.46 6.01
N ASN A 405 10.11 0.91 5.35
CA ASN A 405 9.06 0.04 4.84
C ASN A 405 8.61 0.53 3.45
N VAL A 406 8.06 -0.38 2.64
CA VAL A 406 7.54 -0.09 1.30
C VAL A 406 6.27 -0.90 1.05
N ILE A 407 5.23 -0.25 0.56
CA ILE A 407 3.97 -0.88 0.20
C ILE A 407 3.44 -0.36 -1.14
N TYR A 408 2.63 -1.17 -1.80
CA TYR A 408 1.88 -0.81 -3.00
C TYR A 408 0.40 -0.67 -2.66
N SER A 409 -0.25 0.34 -3.22
CA SER A 409 -1.72 0.43 -3.18
C SER A 409 -2.30 -0.43 -4.29
N GLU A 410 -3.18 -1.36 -3.96
CA GLU A 410 -3.96 -2.12 -4.93
C GLU A 410 -5.32 -1.47 -5.22
#